data_AF-A0A1F5ULC1-F1
#
_entry.id   AF-A0A1F5ULC1-F1
#
_cell.length_a   1.000
_cell.length_b   1.000
_cell.length_c   1.000
_cell.angle_alpha   90.00
_cell.angle_beta   90.00
_cell.angle_gamma   90.00
#
_symmetry.space_group_name_H-M   'P 1'
#
loop_
_entity.id
_entity.type
_entity.pdbx_description
1 polymer ?
#
loop_
_entity_poly.entity_id
_entity_poly.type
_entity_poly.pdbx_seq_one_letter_code
_entity_poly.pdbx_strand_id
1 'polypeptide(L)'
;TALALELARKNGVSLEKTRLAALLHDAGKEIKRHKKYLKYVKLDRYEKKIRPVWHNKLGVVIAQKYFNVKDKTVLNAIQRHSTAAKTMSALDKIIYVADIAERNRKFKDAVSIRKAALRNLNEGFILALAKKIEYVLVKKKTIHPKSIEAWNNYVK
;
A
#
# COMPACT_ATOMS: atom_id res chain seq x y z
N THR A 1 -9.57 -2.71 -7.14
CA THR A 1 -10.75 -2.22 -6.39
C THR A 1 -11.69 -3.32 -5.93
N ALA A 2 -12.01 -4.34 -6.74
CA ALA A 2 -12.98 -5.37 -6.37
C ALA A 2 -12.55 -6.17 -5.12
N LEU A 3 -11.30 -6.64 -5.08
CA LEU A 3 -10.77 -7.33 -3.90
C LEU A 3 -10.76 -6.46 -2.64
N ALA A 4 -10.38 -5.18 -2.78
CA ALA A 4 -10.35 -4.25 -1.64
C ALA A 4 -11.74 -4.14 -0.98
N LEU A 5 -12.79 -3.96 -1.79
CA LEU A 5 -14.17 -3.86 -1.30
C LEU A 5 -14.66 -5.15 -0.65
N GLU A 6 -14.29 -6.31 -1.18
CA GLU A 6 -14.62 -7.60 -0.59
C GLU A 6 -13.95 -7.78 0.78
N LEU A 7 -12.65 -7.52 0.87
CA LEU A 7 -11.92 -7.57 2.14
C LEU A 7 -12.50 -6.57 3.15
N ALA A 8 -12.88 -5.37 2.72
CA ALA A 8 -13.50 -4.38 3.59
C ALA A 8 -14.82 -4.85 4.19
N ARG A 9 -15.71 -5.47 3.39
CA ARG A 9 -16.96 -6.07 3.90
C ARG A 9 -16.67 -7.13 4.97
N LYS A 10 -15.74 -8.05 4.71
CA LYS A 10 -15.41 -9.14 5.65
C LYS A 10 -14.78 -8.66 6.96
N ASN A 11 -14.15 -7.49 6.95
CA ASN A 11 -13.41 -6.96 8.11
C ASN A 11 -14.08 -5.74 8.75
N GLY A 12 -15.34 -5.43 8.40
CA GLY A 12 -16.08 -4.30 8.99
C GLY A 12 -15.47 -2.92 8.68
N VAL A 13 -14.76 -2.77 7.56
CA VAL A 13 -14.12 -1.51 7.17
C VAL A 13 -15.05 -0.74 6.22
N SER A 14 -15.12 0.59 6.39
CA SER A 14 -15.94 1.46 5.54
C SER A 14 -15.65 1.25 4.05
N LEU A 15 -16.69 0.88 3.29
CA LEU A 15 -16.60 0.66 1.85
C LEU A 15 -16.30 1.94 1.08
N GLU A 16 -16.79 3.08 1.56
CA GLU A 16 -16.53 4.39 0.97
C GLU A 16 -15.05 4.76 1.08
N LYS A 17 -14.50 4.71 2.31
CA LYS A 17 -13.06 4.96 2.55
C LYS A 17 -12.19 3.98 1.77
N THR A 18 -12.60 2.72 1.71
CA THR A 18 -11.91 1.68 0.94
C THR A 18 -11.91 1.99 -0.56
N ARG A 19 -13.05 2.36 -1.12
CA ARG A 19 -13.16 2.73 -2.54
C ARG A 19 -12.26 3.92 -2.87
N LEU A 20 -12.30 4.95 -2.03
CA LEU A 20 -11.51 6.16 -2.22
C LEU A 20 -10.00 5.88 -2.15
N ALA A 21 -9.55 5.14 -1.13
CA ALA A 21 -8.15 4.75 -0.99
C ALA A 21 -7.70 3.84 -2.15
N ALA A 22 -8.51 2.87 -2.56
CA ALA A 22 -8.20 1.97 -3.67
C ALA A 22 -8.12 2.70 -5.01
N LEU A 23 -8.95 3.72 -5.24
CA LEU A 23 -8.90 4.53 -6.45
C LEU A 23 -7.64 5.42 -6.49
N LEU A 24 -7.22 5.94 -5.34
CA LEU A 24 -6.19 6.97 -5.26
C LEU A 24 -4.79 6.46 -4.86
N HIS A 25 -4.62 5.20 -4.45
CA HIS A 25 -3.34 4.69 -3.96
C HIS A 25 -2.17 4.91 -4.95
N ASP A 26 -2.45 4.74 -6.25
CA ASP A 26 -1.50 4.89 -7.35
C ASP A 26 -1.53 6.28 -8.02
N ALA A 27 -2.28 7.26 -7.47
CA ALA A 27 -2.44 8.59 -8.08
C ALA A 27 -1.11 9.33 -8.30
N GLY A 28 -0.07 9.00 -7.53
CA GLY A 28 1.28 9.57 -7.70
C GLY A 28 2.20 8.81 -8.65
N LYS A 29 1.75 7.75 -9.32
CA LYS A 29 2.63 6.81 -10.06
C LYS A 29 3.27 7.46 -11.28
N GLU A 30 2.52 8.29 -11.99
CA GLU A 30 3.02 9.10 -13.11
C GLU A 30 3.72 10.38 -12.62
N ILE A 31 4.89 10.23 -11.99
CA ILE A 31 5.63 11.35 -11.39
C ILE A 31 5.84 12.51 -12.39
N LYS A 32 6.14 12.21 -13.66
CA LYS A 32 6.34 13.23 -14.70
C LYS A 32 5.11 14.12 -14.90
N ARG A 33 3.91 13.55 -14.86
CA ARG A 33 2.63 14.25 -14.98
C ARG A 33 2.34 15.15 -13.78
N HIS A 34 2.90 14.80 -12.63
CA HIS A 34 2.64 15.45 -11.35
C HIS A 34 3.86 16.21 -10.79
N LYS A 35 4.84 16.57 -11.63
CA LYS A 35 6.06 17.29 -11.22
C LYS A 35 5.78 18.52 -10.36
N LYS A 36 4.72 19.29 -10.68
CA LYS A 36 4.32 20.50 -9.93
C LYS A 36 4.03 20.25 -8.45
N TYR A 37 3.71 19.01 -8.07
CA TYR A 37 3.41 18.63 -6.70
C TYR A 37 4.63 18.08 -5.93
N LEU A 38 5.75 17.79 -6.61
CA LEU A 38 6.94 17.26 -5.95
C LEU A 38 7.51 18.20 -4.88
N LYS A 39 7.34 19.52 -5.05
CA LYS A 39 7.75 20.52 -4.05
C LYS A 39 7.05 20.37 -2.68
N TYR A 40 5.91 19.67 -2.63
CA TYR A 40 5.19 19.39 -1.38
C TYR A 40 5.55 18.03 -0.78
N VAL A 41 6.35 17.22 -1.46
CA VAL A 41 6.71 15.87 -1.03
C VAL A 41 8.01 15.93 -0.22
N LYS A 42 7.91 15.62 1.08
CA LYS A 42 9.08 15.46 1.95
C LYS A 42 9.55 14.01 1.96
N LEU A 43 10.68 13.75 1.31
CA LEU A 43 11.29 12.41 1.25
C LEU A 43 12.34 12.24 2.34
N ASP A 44 12.33 11.08 3.00
CA ASP A 44 13.38 10.69 3.93
C ASP A 44 14.64 10.16 3.20
N ARG A 45 15.70 9.87 3.96
CA ARG A 45 17.00 9.44 3.41
C ARG A 45 16.92 8.12 2.62
N TYR A 46 15.99 7.23 2.96
CA TYR A 46 15.79 5.96 2.27
C TYR A 46 14.93 6.14 1.03
N GLU A 47 13.83 6.89 1.13
CA GLU A 47 12.95 7.19 0.01
C GLU A 47 13.69 7.90 -1.12
N LYS A 48 14.64 8.80 -0.82
CA LYS A 48 15.53 9.43 -1.82
C LYS A 48 16.30 8.42 -2.67
N LYS A 49 16.64 7.25 -2.11
CA LYS A 49 17.33 6.13 -2.80
C LYS A 49 16.36 5.17 -3.51
N ILE A 50 15.08 5.19 -3.15
CA ILE A 50 14.06 4.26 -3.63
C ILE A 50 13.01 5.03 -4.43
N ARG A 51 13.38 5.50 -5.63
CA ARG A 51 12.48 6.27 -6.51
C ARG A 51 11.08 5.67 -6.68
N PRO A 52 10.90 4.33 -6.80
CA PRO A 52 9.57 3.76 -6.91
C PRO A 52 8.61 4.11 -5.78
N VAL A 53 9.04 4.39 -4.54
CA VAL A 53 8.10 4.66 -3.42
C VAL A 53 7.64 6.11 -3.32
N TRP A 54 8.16 7.00 -4.18
CA TRP A 54 7.79 8.42 -4.17
C TRP A 54 6.29 8.63 -4.44
N HIS A 55 5.71 7.73 -5.26
CA HIS A 55 4.30 7.81 -5.61
C HIS A 55 3.37 7.70 -4.40
N ASN A 56 3.79 7.06 -3.30
CA ASN A 56 3.00 7.00 -2.08
C ASN A 56 2.72 8.40 -1.53
N LYS A 57 3.79 9.18 -1.28
CA LYS A 57 3.68 10.53 -0.71
C LYS A 57 3.15 11.53 -1.72
N LEU A 58 3.50 11.37 -2.99
CA LEU A 58 2.93 12.17 -4.07
C LEU A 58 1.42 11.92 -4.23
N GLY A 59 0.99 10.66 -4.10
CA GLY A 59 -0.41 10.26 -4.12
C GLY A 59 -1.21 10.90 -2.99
N VAL A 60 -0.64 10.98 -1.78
CA VAL A 60 -1.22 11.75 -0.65
C VAL A 60 -1.40 13.23 -1.01
N VAL A 61 -0.36 13.87 -1.55
CA VAL A 61 -0.42 15.29 -1.94
C VAL A 61 -1.50 15.52 -3.00
N ILE A 62 -1.61 14.63 -3.99
CA ILE A 62 -2.63 14.71 -5.05
C ILE A 62 -4.02 14.50 -4.45
N ALA A 63 -4.21 13.48 -3.61
CA ALA A 63 -5.47 13.22 -2.92
C ALA A 63 -5.95 14.44 -2.12
N GLN A 64 -5.03 15.09 -1.40
CA GLN A 64 -5.35 16.30 -0.64
C GLN A 64 -5.65 17.52 -1.52
N LYS A 65 -4.77 17.82 -2.48
CA LYS A 65 -4.83 19.09 -3.23
C LYS A 65 -5.81 19.07 -4.39
N TYR A 66 -5.99 17.92 -5.05
CA TYR A 66 -6.82 17.82 -6.24
C TYR A 66 -8.19 17.21 -5.92
N PHE A 67 -8.25 16.24 -5.01
CA PHE A 67 -9.49 15.54 -4.66
C PHE A 67 -10.06 15.96 -3.28
N ASN A 68 -9.46 16.95 -2.62
CA ASN A 68 -9.88 17.48 -1.31
C ASN A 68 -10.06 16.41 -0.22
N VAL A 69 -9.26 15.33 -0.27
CA VAL A 69 -9.33 14.24 0.71
C VAL A 69 -8.69 14.70 2.02
N LYS A 70 -9.49 14.71 3.10
CA LYS A 70 -9.06 15.10 4.46
C LYS A 70 -8.97 13.92 5.45
N ASP A 71 -9.60 12.79 5.13
CA ASP A 71 -9.64 11.63 6.00
C ASP A 71 -8.24 11.00 6.16
N LYS A 72 -7.70 11.07 7.38
CA LYS A 72 -6.34 10.57 7.68
C LYS A 72 -6.22 9.06 7.48
N THR A 73 -7.28 8.28 7.65
CA THR A 73 -7.26 6.83 7.46
C THR A 73 -7.08 6.51 5.98
N VAL A 74 -7.79 7.21 5.09
CA VAL A 74 -7.60 7.10 3.63
C VAL A 74 -6.19 7.52 3.21
N LEU A 75 -5.73 8.68 3.69
CA LEU A 75 -4.40 9.19 3.35
C LEU A 75 -3.27 8.27 3.85
N ASN A 76 -3.42 7.68 5.03
CA ASN A 76 -2.46 6.71 5.58
C ASN A 76 -2.41 5.43 4.71
N ALA A 77 -3.56 4.92 4.29
CA ALA A 77 -3.62 3.75 3.41
C ALA A 77 -2.90 4.02 2.08
N ILE A 78 -3.13 5.19 1.47
CA ILE A 78 -2.40 5.64 0.27
C ILE A 78 -0.89 5.74 0.56
N GLN A 79 -0.48 6.35 1.68
CA GLN A 79 0.95 6.54 1.96
C GLN A 79 1.70 5.23 2.21
N ARG A 80 1.04 4.22 2.77
CA ARG A 80 1.69 3.02 3.31
C ARG A 80 1.58 1.80 2.37
N HIS A 81 0.82 1.88 1.29
CA HIS A 81 0.50 0.70 0.46
C HIS A 81 1.71 0.01 -0.21
N SER A 82 2.84 0.72 -0.41
CA SER A 82 4.05 0.12 -0.99
C SER A 82 5.16 -0.23 0.02
N THR A 83 5.23 0.47 1.17
CA THR A 83 6.33 0.29 2.15
C THR A 83 5.89 -0.29 3.48
N ALA A 84 4.58 -0.42 3.71
CA ALA A 84 3.98 -0.73 5.00
C ALA A 84 4.35 0.30 6.10
N ALA A 85 3.96 -0.01 7.33
CA ALA A 85 4.38 0.69 8.54
C ALA A 85 4.35 -0.30 9.71
N LYS A 86 5.09 -0.01 10.79
CA LYS A 86 5.10 -0.84 12.02
C LYS A 86 3.68 -1.20 12.48
N THR A 87 2.79 -0.21 12.53
CA THR A 87 1.37 -0.39 12.82
C THR A 87 0.53 0.02 11.63
N MET A 88 -0.39 -0.85 11.22
CA MET A 88 -1.24 -0.67 10.04
C MET A 88 -2.70 -0.88 10.42
N SER A 89 -3.54 0.06 10.01
CA SER A 89 -4.99 -0.08 10.15
C SER A 89 -5.51 -1.23 9.29
N ALA A 90 -6.75 -1.67 9.54
CA ALA A 90 -7.39 -2.65 8.66
C ALA A 90 -7.49 -2.12 7.22
N LEU A 91 -7.78 -0.82 7.02
CA LEU A 91 -7.79 -0.21 5.69
C LEU A 91 -6.39 -0.23 5.05
N ASP A 92 -5.34 0.10 5.81
CA ASP A 92 -3.96 0.08 5.30
C ASP A 92 -3.61 -1.32 4.75
N LYS A 93 -3.94 -2.37 5.51
CA LYS A 93 -3.70 -3.78 5.12
C LYS A 93 -4.53 -4.18 3.91
N ILE A 94 -5.80 -3.78 3.86
CA ILE A 94 -6.69 -4.06 2.71
C ILE A 94 -6.10 -3.48 1.43
N ILE A 95 -5.69 -2.20 1.45
CA ILE A 95 -5.13 -1.56 0.26
C ILE A 95 -3.78 -2.19 -0.13
N TYR A 96 -2.94 -2.50 0.86
CA TYR A 96 -1.66 -3.17 0.62
C TYR A 96 -1.81 -4.54 -0.04
N VAL A 97 -2.75 -5.35 0.45
CA VAL A 97 -3.07 -6.69 -0.10
C VAL A 97 -3.71 -6.56 -1.48
N ALA A 98 -4.69 -5.67 -1.63
CA ALA A 98 -5.41 -5.51 -2.89
C ALA A 98 -4.50 -5.06 -4.04
N ASP A 99 -3.51 -4.22 -3.78
CA ASP A 99 -2.51 -3.81 -4.77
C ASP A 99 -1.77 -5.02 -5.38
N ILE A 100 -1.27 -5.94 -4.55
CA ILE A 100 -0.49 -7.09 -5.02
C ILE A 100 -1.33 -8.29 -5.47
N ALA A 101 -2.56 -8.44 -4.96
CA ALA A 101 -3.35 -9.66 -5.11
C ALA A 101 -4.71 -9.44 -5.82
N GLU A 102 -4.89 -8.31 -6.50
CA GLU A 102 -6.10 -8.03 -7.29
C GLU A 102 -6.45 -9.18 -8.24
N ARG A 103 -7.74 -9.40 -8.49
CA ARG A 103 -8.27 -10.59 -9.19
C ARG A 103 -7.65 -10.85 -10.57
N ASN A 104 -7.17 -9.79 -11.23
CA ASN A 104 -6.56 -9.87 -12.56
C ASN A 104 -5.11 -10.40 -12.52
N ARG A 105 -4.48 -10.44 -11.35
CA ARG A 105 -3.12 -10.96 -11.15
C ARG A 105 -3.18 -12.47 -10.96
N LYS A 106 -2.72 -13.22 -11.98
CA LYS A 106 -2.81 -14.69 -12.03
C LYS A 106 -1.56 -15.44 -11.54
N PHE A 107 -0.51 -14.73 -11.10
CA PHE A 107 0.69 -15.39 -10.60
C PHE A 107 0.43 -16.08 -9.24
N LYS A 108 1.16 -17.17 -8.98
CA LYS A 108 0.95 -18.06 -7.81
C LYS A 108 0.85 -17.31 -6.49
N ASP A 109 1.77 -16.38 -6.24
CA ASP A 109 1.79 -15.62 -4.99
C ASP A 109 0.56 -14.71 -4.83
N ALA A 110 0.07 -14.05 -5.89
CA ALA A 110 -1.15 -13.24 -5.82
C ALA A 110 -2.37 -14.10 -5.45
N VAL A 111 -2.46 -15.31 -6.00
CA VAL A 111 -3.54 -16.25 -5.66
C VAL A 111 -3.45 -16.67 -4.20
N SER A 112 -2.27 -17.04 -3.71
CA SER A 112 -2.05 -17.44 -2.32
C SER A 112 -2.33 -16.31 -1.33
N ILE A 113 -1.83 -15.10 -1.61
CA ILE A 113 -2.06 -13.91 -0.80
C ILE A 113 -3.56 -13.61 -0.71
N ARG A 114 -4.27 -13.61 -1.85
CA ARG A 114 -5.71 -13.37 -1.88
C ARG A 114 -6.50 -14.41 -1.08
N LYS A 115 -6.18 -15.70 -1.25
CA LYS A 115 -6.84 -16.79 -0.49
C LYS A 115 -6.62 -16.62 1.02
N ALA A 116 -5.39 -16.34 1.44
CA ALA A 116 -5.07 -16.10 2.84
C ALA A 116 -5.81 -14.86 3.37
N ALA A 117 -5.79 -13.74 2.64
CA ALA A 117 -6.47 -12.50 3.05
C ALA A 117 -7.99 -12.65 3.21
N LEU A 118 -8.62 -13.47 2.35
CA LEU A 118 -10.06 -13.76 2.41
C LEU A 118 -10.43 -14.64 3.61
N ARG A 119 -9.48 -15.40 4.17
CA ARG A 119 -9.63 -16.16 5.41
C ARG A 119 -9.31 -15.28 6.63
N ASN A 120 -8.18 -14.61 6.60
CA ASN A 120 -7.69 -13.72 7.65
C ASN A 120 -6.85 -12.60 7.03
N LEU A 121 -7.28 -11.34 7.24
CA LEU A 121 -6.62 -10.18 6.65
C LEU A 121 -5.14 -10.04 7.09
N ASN A 122 -4.82 -10.38 8.34
CA ASN A 122 -3.43 -10.31 8.83
C ASN A 122 -2.56 -11.37 8.17
N GLU A 123 -3.03 -12.60 8.01
CA GLU A 123 -2.28 -13.65 7.30
C GLU A 123 -1.99 -13.23 5.86
N GLY A 124 -3.01 -12.73 5.14
CA GLY A 124 -2.82 -12.21 3.78
C GLY A 124 -1.85 -11.04 3.71
N PHE A 125 -1.91 -10.12 4.68
CA PHE A 125 -0.98 -9.00 4.77
C PHE A 125 0.47 -9.45 5.03
N ILE A 126 0.69 -10.40 5.96
CA ILE A 126 2.03 -10.92 6.27
C ILE A 126 2.63 -11.61 5.04
N LEU A 127 1.85 -12.43 4.34
CA LEU A 127 2.31 -13.07 3.09
C LEU A 127 2.62 -12.04 2.00
N ALA A 128 1.78 -11.02 1.83
CA ALA A 128 2.03 -9.92 0.90
C ALA A 128 3.33 -9.16 1.23
N LEU A 129 3.56 -8.91 2.52
CA LEU A 129 4.76 -8.23 3.01
C LEU A 129 6.01 -9.08 2.78
N ALA A 130 5.97 -10.37 3.14
CA ALA A 130 7.05 -11.33 2.88
C ALA A 130 7.45 -11.32 1.40
N LYS A 131 6.46 -11.41 0.50
CA LYS A 131 6.69 -11.46 -0.95
C LYS A 131 7.26 -10.17 -1.52
N LYS A 132 6.82 -9.01 -1.02
CA LYS A 132 7.41 -7.72 -1.40
C LYS A 132 8.87 -7.62 -0.90
N ILE A 133 9.18 -8.06 0.32
CA ILE A 133 10.54 -8.07 0.86
C ILE A 133 11.44 -9.02 0.06
N GLU A 134 11.00 -10.27 -0.16
CA GLU A 134 11.70 -11.29 -0.96
C GLU A 134 12.02 -10.76 -2.36
N TYR A 135 11.05 -10.14 -3.04
CA TYR A 135 11.26 -9.55 -4.36
C TYR A 135 12.38 -8.49 -4.36
N VAL A 136 12.37 -7.58 -3.39
CA VAL A 136 13.38 -6.51 -3.29
C VAL A 136 14.77 -7.12 -2.97
N LEU A 137 14.82 -8.11 -2.09
CA LEU A 137 16.03 -8.85 -1.71
C LEU A 137 16.65 -9.56 -2.92
N VAL A 138 15.87 -10.36 -3.65
CA VAL A 138 16.32 -11.10 -4.85
C VAL A 138 16.80 -10.13 -5.94
N LYS A 139 16.18 -8.96 -6.06
CA LYS A 139 16.61 -7.90 -6.99
C LYS A 139 17.83 -7.10 -6.50
N LYS A 140 18.40 -7.44 -5.33
CA LYS A 140 19.54 -6.75 -4.71
C LYS A 140 19.33 -5.24 -4.59
N LYS A 141 18.09 -4.83 -4.26
CA LYS A 141 17.70 -3.43 -4.07
C LYS A 141 17.57 -3.09 -2.59
N THR A 142 17.61 -1.81 -2.27
CA THR A 142 17.39 -1.33 -0.90
C THR A 142 15.97 -1.63 -0.43
N ILE A 143 15.86 -2.33 0.70
CA ILE A 143 14.59 -2.51 1.41
C ILE A 143 14.37 -1.30 2.31
N HIS A 144 13.19 -0.69 2.25
CA HIS A 144 12.85 0.42 3.11
C HIS A 144 12.71 -0.07 4.57
N PRO A 145 13.30 0.59 5.59
CA PRO A 145 13.24 0.13 6.98
C PRO A 145 11.83 -0.12 7.52
N LYS A 146 10.86 0.75 7.17
CA LYS A 146 9.42 0.54 7.47
C LYS A 146 8.89 -0.85 7.09
N SER A 147 9.37 -1.46 6.01
CA SER A 147 8.94 -2.81 5.62
C SER A 147 9.50 -3.87 6.58
N ILE A 148 10.75 -3.68 7.03
CA ILE A 148 11.39 -4.55 8.04
C ILE A 148 10.75 -4.35 9.42
N GLU A 149 10.47 -3.11 9.82
CA GLU A 149 9.76 -2.79 11.07
C GLU A 149 8.36 -3.41 11.07
N ALA A 150 7.64 -3.32 9.96
CA ALA A 150 6.35 -3.99 9.80
C ALA A 150 6.53 -5.50 9.92
N TRP A 151 7.50 -6.09 9.23
CA TRP A 151 7.75 -7.53 9.27
C TRP A 151 7.96 -8.00 10.71
N ASN A 152 8.93 -7.42 11.41
CA ASN A 152 9.26 -7.77 12.80
C ASN A 152 8.09 -7.55 13.78
N ASN A 153 7.16 -6.64 13.48
CA ASN A 153 5.99 -6.41 14.33
C ASN A 153 4.89 -7.47 14.15
N TYR A 154 4.76 -8.06 12.97
CA TYR A 154 3.66 -8.96 12.63
C TYR A 154 4.05 -10.43 12.57
N VAL A 155 5.33 -10.75 12.41
CA VAL A 155 5.81 -12.13 12.60
C VAL A 155 6.01 -12.38 14.09
N LYS A 156 5.24 -13.32 14.63
CA LYS A 156 5.37 -13.85 15.98
C LYS A 156 5.38 -15.36 15.88
#